data_AF-A0A936JHL5-F1
#
_entry.id   AF-A0A936JHL5-F1
#
_cell.length_a   1.000
_cell.length_b   1.000
_cell.length_c   1.000
_cell.angle_alpha   90.00
_cell.angle_beta   90.00
_cell.angle_gamma   90.00
#
_symmetry.space_group_name_H-M   'P 1'
#
loop_
_entity.id
_entity.type
_entity.pdbx_description
1 polymer ?
#
loop_
_entity_poly.entity_id
_entity_poly.type
_entity_poly.pdbx_seq_one_letter_code
_entity_poly.pdbx_strand_id
1 'polypeptide(L)'
;MVNIIKLWILSILSTLICVSCQPQKSEPSNYAQESAISSTTGVPTDSLAFYLPTQIRKDTQLVKLEIDQSSLEQFSMGLYYSKEPILYNYYLGHDIYRFSFLRGFKAPIYFILHKDGDNITLTTKALDRRPNLGPPSQKFVGDWKTGSWVSVLNDEFGDTIVKNARGSYTRKAYITYNKTIELTQKDWDDFEALLKECNYWNMTPFDTEEQLGNDRWLMEAHLKNKYWFVHMYSPMGAFKNAGDFLIRKSGITSEPMYTQEKK
;
A
#
# COMPACT_ATOMS: atom_id res chain seq x y z
N MET A 1 59.92 14.08 -46.00
CA MET A 1 58.80 14.67 -45.24
C MET A 1 57.53 14.00 -45.73
N VAL A 2 56.59 13.67 -44.83
CA VAL A 2 55.40 12.82 -45.06
C VAL A 2 55.69 11.31 -44.84
N ASN A 3 54.83 10.65 -44.05
CA ASN A 3 54.80 9.20 -43.71
C ASN A 3 55.50 8.66 -42.45
N ILE A 4 55.48 9.38 -41.31
CA ILE A 4 55.74 8.73 -39.99
C ILE A 4 54.63 8.96 -38.95
N ILE A 5 53.67 9.87 -39.20
CA ILE A 5 52.69 10.30 -38.18
C ILE A 5 51.44 9.39 -38.08
N LYS A 6 51.18 8.52 -39.06
CA LYS A 6 49.95 7.69 -39.08
C LYS A 6 50.00 6.39 -38.26
N LEU A 7 51.16 5.99 -37.72
CA LEU A 7 51.29 4.70 -37.03
C LEU A 7 51.08 4.76 -35.50
N TRP A 8 51.02 5.95 -34.90
CA TRP A 8 50.86 6.08 -33.44
C TRP A 8 49.42 6.29 -32.97
N ILE A 9 48.51 6.66 -33.89
CA ILE A 9 47.09 6.91 -33.55
C ILE A 9 46.29 5.60 -33.47
N LEU A 10 46.76 4.51 -34.10
CA LEU A 10 46.06 3.22 -34.02
C LEU A 10 46.36 2.42 -32.74
N SER A 11 47.41 2.77 -31.98
CA SER A 11 47.81 1.99 -30.80
C SER A 11 47.25 2.53 -29.48
N ILE A 12 46.62 3.71 -29.48
CA ILE A 12 45.96 4.30 -28.29
C ILE A 12 44.46 3.96 -28.24
N LEU A 13 43.89 3.46 -29.33
CA LEU A 13 42.47 3.09 -29.41
C LEU A 13 42.17 1.64 -28.99
N SER A 14 43.18 0.84 -28.63
CA SER A 14 43.02 -0.58 -28.29
C SER A 14 43.07 -0.89 -26.79
N THR A 15 43.30 0.09 -25.92
CA THR A 15 43.43 -0.11 -24.46
C THR A 15 42.20 0.35 -23.65
N LEU A 16 41.08 0.68 -24.31
CA LEU A 16 39.87 1.21 -23.67
C LEU A 16 38.64 0.29 -23.74
N ILE A 17 38.84 -1.02 -23.88
CA ILE A 17 37.74 -2.01 -23.82
C ILE A 17 38.09 -3.14 -22.84
N CYS A 18 38.44 -2.77 -21.61
CA CYS A 18 38.43 -3.67 -20.47
C CYS A 18 37.77 -2.95 -19.29
N VAL A 19 36.59 -2.36 -19.54
CA VAL A 19 35.67 -2.03 -18.44
C VAL A 19 35.17 -3.35 -17.89
N SER A 20 35.93 -3.83 -16.92
CA SER A 20 35.61 -4.85 -15.93
C SER A 20 34.09 -5.00 -15.76
N CYS A 21 33.52 -6.03 -16.38
CA CYS A 21 32.27 -6.64 -15.92
C CYS A 21 32.57 -7.35 -14.60
N GLN A 22 32.86 -6.58 -13.55
CA GLN A 22 32.73 -7.10 -12.21
C GLN A 22 31.23 -7.30 -12.01
N PRO A 23 30.74 -8.53 -11.76
CA PRO A 23 29.36 -8.74 -11.39
C PRO A 23 29.13 -7.89 -10.15
N GLN A 24 28.39 -6.80 -10.32
CA GLN A 24 28.03 -5.90 -9.25
C GLN A 24 27.32 -6.79 -8.23
N LYS A 25 27.96 -6.99 -7.09
CA LYS A 25 27.44 -7.81 -6.00
C LYS A 25 26.10 -7.18 -5.64
N SER A 26 25.01 -7.75 -6.15
CA SER A 26 23.69 -7.18 -5.96
C SER A 26 23.43 -7.28 -4.47
N GLU A 27 23.34 -6.13 -3.80
CA GLU A 27 22.87 -6.06 -2.43
C GLU A 27 21.62 -6.95 -2.31
N PRO A 28 21.56 -7.85 -1.33
CA PRO A 28 20.45 -8.78 -1.20
C PRO A 28 19.14 -7.99 -1.15
N SER A 29 18.21 -8.34 -2.05
CA SER A 29 16.92 -7.66 -2.10
C SER A 29 16.21 -7.84 -0.76
N ASN A 30 15.78 -6.73 -0.14
CA ASN A 30 14.96 -6.75 1.07
C ASN A 30 13.49 -7.09 0.80
N TYR A 31 13.20 -7.54 -0.43
CA TYR A 31 11.91 -7.98 -0.92
C TYR A 31 11.90 -9.50 -1.06
N ALA A 32 10.74 -10.12 -0.84
CA ALA A 32 10.61 -11.58 -0.87
C ALA A 32 10.79 -12.18 -2.28
N GLN A 33 10.38 -11.44 -3.32
CA GLN A 33 10.45 -11.82 -4.74
C GLN A 33 9.70 -13.12 -5.08
N GLU A 34 8.56 -13.34 -4.44
CA GLU A 34 7.75 -14.54 -4.62
C GLU A 34 6.65 -14.32 -5.67
N SER A 35 6.76 -14.99 -6.82
CA SER A 35 5.79 -14.86 -7.92
C SER A 35 4.39 -15.39 -7.58
N ALA A 36 4.27 -16.17 -6.50
CA ALA A 36 2.99 -16.65 -5.98
C ALA A 36 2.18 -15.53 -5.29
N ILE A 37 2.85 -14.47 -4.82
CA ILE A 37 2.22 -13.33 -4.11
C ILE A 37 1.78 -12.25 -5.11
N SER A 38 2.68 -11.83 -5.98
CA SER A 38 2.40 -10.80 -6.98
C SER A 38 3.36 -10.90 -8.18
N SER A 39 3.03 -10.18 -9.25
CA SER A 39 3.98 -9.92 -10.34
C SER A 39 5.06 -8.91 -9.93
N THR A 40 6.08 -8.73 -10.79
CA THR A 40 7.17 -7.77 -10.56
C THR A 40 6.71 -6.31 -10.54
N THR A 41 5.49 -6.01 -11.01
CA THR A 41 4.86 -4.69 -10.92
C THR A 41 3.95 -4.53 -9.71
N GLY A 42 3.95 -5.51 -8.79
CA GLY A 42 3.17 -5.48 -7.56
C GLY A 42 1.69 -5.84 -7.75
N VAL A 43 1.25 -6.18 -8.97
CA VAL A 43 -0.12 -6.68 -9.20
C VAL A 43 -0.29 -8.02 -8.50
N PRO A 44 -1.25 -8.17 -7.57
CA PRO A 44 -1.48 -9.42 -6.85
C PRO A 44 -1.89 -10.53 -7.82
N THR A 45 -1.54 -11.77 -7.48
CA THR A 45 -1.93 -12.96 -8.27
C THR A 45 -3.44 -13.17 -8.31
N ASP A 46 -4.12 -12.91 -7.20
CA ASP A 46 -5.58 -12.91 -7.09
C ASP A 46 -6.07 -11.99 -5.94
N SER A 47 -7.38 -12.00 -5.67
CA SER A 47 -7.98 -11.22 -4.58
C SER A 47 -7.74 -11.77 -3.17
N LEU A 48 -7.05 -12.90 -3.03
CA LEU A 48 -6.72 -13.56 -1.76
C LEU A 48 -5.32 -13.21 -1.27
N ALA A 49 -4.47 -12.61 -2.12
CA ALA A 49 -3.15 -12.17 -1.75
C ALA A 49 -3.22 -11.13 -0.60
N PHE A 50 -2.41 -11.34 0.44
CA PHE A 50 -2.27 -10.33 1.49
C PHE A 50 -1.37 -9.20 1.02
N TYR A 51 -1.81 -7.97 1.30
CA TYR A 51 -1.07 -6.75 1.00
C TYR A 51 -0.09 -6.36 2.10
N LEU A 52 -0.15 -7.02 3.25
CA LEU A 52 0.82 -6.93 4.32
C LEU A 52 1.52 -8.27 4.51
N PRO A 53 2.82 -8.29 4.80
CA PRO A 53 3.52 -9.54 5.04
C PRO A 53 3.27 -10.04 6.47
N THR A 54 3.33 -11.36 6.66
CA THR A 54 3.32 -12.00 7.99
C THR A 54 4.72 -12.13 8.60
N GLN A 55 5.74 -11.76 7.85
CA GLN A 55 7.14 -11.72 8.25
C GLN A 55 7.86 -10.58 7.53
N ILE A 56 8.70 -9.84 8.23
CA ILE A 56 9.43 -8.72 7.65
C ILE A 56 10.92 -8.83 7.97
N ARG A 57 11.77 -8.44 7.02
CA ARG A 57 13.21 -8.37 7.27
C ARG A 57 13.54 -7.04 7.95
N LYS A 58 14.05 -7.10 9.18
CA LYS A 58 14.65 -5.96 9.88
C LYS A 58 16.15 -6.18 9.94
N ASP A 59 16.89 -5.34 9.23
CA ASP A 59 18.34 -5.50 9.02
C ASP A 59 18.67 -6.87 8.41
N THR A 60 19.30 -7.76 9.18
CA THR A 60 19.65 -9.12 8.76
C THR A 60 18.68 -10.19 9.27
N GLN A 61 17.71 -9.82 10.11
CA GLN A 61 16.84 -10.75 10.80
C GLN A 61 15.44 -10.78 10.18
N LEU A 62 14.88 -11.98 10.06
CA LEU A 62 13.48 -12.18 9.70
C LEU A 62 12.64 -12.18 10.96
N VAL A 63 11.75 -11.19 11.08
CA VAL A 63 10.86 -11.01 12.22
C VAL A 63 9.46 -11.48 11.83
N LYS A 64 8.95 -12.50 12.51
CA LYS A 64 7.55 -12.92 12.36
C LYS A 64 6.65 -11.88 13.03
N LEU A 65 5.55 -11.53 12.36
CA LEU A 65 4.59 -10.56 12.85
C LEU A 65 3.35 -11.29 13.36
N GLU A 66 2.88 -10.88 14.54
CA GLU A 66 1.64 -11.38 15.14
C GLU A 66 0.48 -10.50 14.69
N ILE A 67 0.07 -10.70 13.44
CA ILE A 67 -1.08 -10.00 12.85
C ILE A 67 -2.24 -10.99 12.80
N ASP A 68 -3.36 -10.64 13.40
CA ASP A 68 -4.54 -11.48 13.31
C ASP A 68 -5.07 -11.51 11.86
N GLN A 69 -5.72 -12.61 11.52
CA GLN A 69 -6.21 -12.86 10.18
C GLN A 69 -7.25 -11.83 9.73
N SER A 70 -8.09 -11.34 10.65
CA SER A 70 -9.14 -10.35 10.34
C SER A 70 -8.52 -9.01 9.93
N SER A 71 -7.49 -8.56 10.66
CA SER A 71 -6.73 -7.37 10.31
C SER A 71 -6.07 -7.49 8.93
N LEU A 72 -5.35 -8.60 8.66
CA LEU A 72 -4.74 -8.85 7.35
C LEU A 72 -5.75 -8.75 6.21
N GLU A 73 -6.89 -9.43 6.35
CA GLU A 73 -7.95 -9.41 5.35
C GLU A 73 -8.49 -8.00 5.14
N GLN A 74 -8.71 -7.27 6.22
CA GLN A 74 -9.30 -5.95 6.12
C GLN A 74 -8.40 -4.93 5.42
N PHE A 75 -7.10 -4.89 5.74
CA PHE A 75 -6.15 -4.05 5.00
C PHE A 75 -6.08 -4.47 3.54
N SER A 76 -5.96 -5.77 3.29
CA SER A 76 -5.75 -6.32 1.95
C SER A 76 -6.91 -6.06 1.00
N MET A 77 -8.14 -6.24 1.46
CA MET A 77 -9.30 -6.00 0.59
C MET A 77 -9.49 -4.53 0.24
N GLY A 78 -9.24 -3.64 1.22
CA GLY A 78 -9.26 -2.21 0.97
C GLY A 78 -8.31 -1.82 -0.16
N LEU A 79 -7.06 -2.27 -0.05
CA LEU A 79 -6.00 -2.03 -1.03
C LEU A 79 -6.26 -2.71 -2.39
N TYR A 80 -6.85 -3.90 -2.38
CA TYR A 80 -7.27 -4.60 -3.60
C TYR A 80 -8.35 -3.82 -4.36
N TYR A 81 -9.39 -3.32 -3.68
CA TYR A 81 -10.46 -2.56 -4.32
C TYR A 81 -10.03 -1.15 -4.74
N SER A 82 -9.07 -0.53 -4.04
CA SER A 82 -8.44 0.73 -4.48
C SER A 82 -7.40 0.56 -5.60
N LYS A 83 -7.21 -0.69 -6.07
CA LYS A 83 -6.28 -1.04 -7.16
C LYS A 83 -4.85 -0.64 -6.85
N GLU A 84 -4.45 -0.83 -5.60
CA GLU A 84 -3.09 -0.60 -5.15
C GLU A 84 -2.20 -1.83 -5.45
N PRO A 85 -0.88 -1.64 -5.60
CA PRO A 85 0.07 -2.76 -5.70
C PRO A 85 0.46 -3.30 -4.32
N ILE A 86 0.91 -4.56 -4.28
CA ILE A 86 1.61 -5.14 -3.13
C ILE A 86 3.03 -4.57 -3.09
N LEU A 87 3.36 -3.88 -2.01
CA LEU A 87 4.63 -3.17 -1.87
C LEU A 87 5.75 -4.06 -1.32
N TYR A 88 5.46 -5.03 -0.45
CA TYR A 88 6.52 -5.79 0.24
C TYR A 88 7.20 -6.89 -0.60
N ASN A 89 6.74 -7.17 -1.83
CA ASN A 89 7.19 -8.35 -2.58
C ASN A 89 8.27 -8.07 -3.64
N TYR A 90 8.19 -6.94 -4.36
CA TYR A 90 9.18 -6.53 -5.36
C TYR A 90 9.39 -5.03 -5.27
N TYR A 91 10.62 -4.54 -5.46
CA TYR A 91 10.83 -3.12 -5.67
C TYR A 91 10.22 -2.68 -7.01
N LEU A 92 9.28 -1.75 -6.96
CA LEU A 92 8.48 -1.31 -8.11
C LEU A 92 9.17 -0.28 -9.02
N GLY A 93 10.45 0.02 -8.78
CA GLY A 93 11.25 0.93 -9.59
C GLY A 93 11.36 2.35 -9.04
N HIS A 94 10.51 2.72 -8.08
CA HIS A 94 10.49 4.04 -7.45
C HIS A 94 10.07 3.95 -5.98
N ASP A 95 10.28 5.04 -5.24
CA ASP A 95 9.99 5.11 -3.81
C ASP A 95 8.53 5.49 -3.56
N ILE A 96 7.89 4.83 -2.60
CA ILE A 96 6.47 4.97 -2.29
C ILE A 96 6.28 5.02 -0.77
N TYR A 97 5.53 6.01 -0.31
CA TYR A 97 4.88 5.96 1.00
C TYR A 97 3.37 5.84 0.80
N ARG A 98 2.75 4.85 1.46
CA ARG A 98 1.31 4.65 1.43
C ARG A 98 0.72 4.79 2.82
N PHE A 99 -0.13 5.79 3.00
CA PHE A 99 -0.92 5.96 4.19
C PHE A 99 -2.37 5.51 3.93
N SER A 100 -2.77 4.42 4.57
CA SER A 100 -4.13 3.92 4.58
C SER A 100 -4.84 4.41 5.84
N PHE A 101 -5.86 5.25 5.66
CA PHE A 101 -6.69 5.79 6.73
C PHE A 101 -8.03 5.04 6.77
N LEU A 102 -8.11 4.02 7.62
CA LEU A 102 -9.33 3.23 7.83
C LEU A 102 -10.13 3.83 8.97
N ARG A 103 -11.08 4.67 8.60
CA ARG A 103 -11.96 5.35 9.53
C ARG A 103 -12.96 4.38 10.13
N GLY A 104 -13.18 4.43 11.45
CA GLY A 104 -13.93 3.39 12.19
C GLY A 104 -15.22 2.92 11.50
N PHE A 105 -16.09 3.87 11.14
CA PHE A 105 -17.38 3.63 10.49
C PHE A 105 -17.54 4.29 9.12
N LYS A 106 -16.44 4.76 8.51
CA LYS A 106 -16.48 5.47 7.22
C LYS A 106 -15.65 4.73 6.17
N ALA A 107 -15.88 5.06 4.90
CA ALA A 107 -15.11 4.47 3.82
C ALA A 107 -13.61 4.81 3.97
N PRO A 108 -12.70 3.88 3.65
CA PRO A 108 -11.27 4.11 3.76
C PRO A 108 -10.77 5.10 2.70
N ILE A 109 -9.69 5.78 3.04
CA ILE A 109 -8.97 6.69 2.15
C ILE A 109 -7.51 6.26 2.12
N TYR A 110 -6.91 6.35 0.94
CA TYR A 110 -5.53 6.01 0.70
C TYR A 110 -4.81 7.25 0.17
N PHE A 111 -3.65 7.54 0.74
CA PHE A 111 -2.75 8.59 0.32
C PHE A 111 -1.44 7.94 -0.09
N ILE A 112 -1.05 8.10 -1.35
CA ILE A 112 0.10 7.43 -1.96
C ILE A 112 1.06 8.50 -2.45
N LEU A 113 2.15 8.69 -1.72
CA LEU A 113 3.22 9.60 -2.05
C LEU A 113 4.27 8.83 -2.86
N HIS A 114 4.42 9.19 -4.13
CA HIS A 114 5.41 8.61 -5.04
C HIS A 114 6.60 9.57 -5.20
N LYS A 115 7.81 9.01 -5.28
CA LYS A 115 9.00 9.71 -5.75
C LYS A 115 9.75 8.88 -6.78
N ASP A 116 9.81 9.42 -7.99
CA ASP A 116 10.59 8.88 -9.12
C ASP A 116 11.55 9.96 -9.64
N GLY A 117 12.80 9.91 -9.19
CA GLY A 117 13.76 10.98 -9.40
C GLY A 117 13.27 12.30 -8.77
N ASP A 118 13.13 13.32 -9.62
CA ASP A 118 12.63 14.65 -9.24
C ASP A 118 11.09 14.75 -9.30
N ASN A 119 10.41 13.74 -9.82
CA ASN A 119 8.95 13.71 -9.90
C ASN A 119 8.36 13.20 -8.59
N ILE A 120 7.70 14.08 -7.85
CA ILE A 120 7.03 13.75 -6.59
C ILE A 120 5.55 14.02 -6.74
N THR A 121 4.73 13.00 -6.50
CA THR A 121 3.28 13.12 -6.60
C THR A 121 2.59 12.52 -5.39
N LEU A 122 1.43 13.08 -5.06
CA LEU A 122 0.53 12.52 -4.06
C LEU A 122 -0.79 12.14 -4.71
N THR A 123 -1.05 10.85 -4.79
CA THR A 123 -2.35 10.31 -5.21
C THR A 123 -3.23 10.09 -3.99
N THR A 124 -4.47 10.54 -4.06
CA THR A 124 -5.48 10.30 -3.03
C THR A 124 -6.63 9.52 -3.63
N LYS A 125 -6.98 8.40 -3.01
CA LYS A 125 -8.08 7.54 -3.41
C LYS A 125 -9.07 7.35 -2.26
N ALA A 126 -10.36 7.43 -2.53
CA ALA A 126 -11.39 7.06 -1.58
C ALA A 126 -12.30 6.00 -2.17
N LEU A 127 -12.75 5.06 -1.33
CA LEU A 127 -13.78 4.09 -1.69
C LEU A 127 -15.17 4.64 -1.33
N ASP A 128 -16.21 4.11 -1.95
CA ASP A 128 -17.60 4.40 -1.58
C ASP A 128 -18.01 3.76 -0.24
N ARG A 129 -17.34 2.68 0.15
CA ARG A 129 -17.60 1.92 1.36
C ARG A 129 -16.37 1.16 1.83
N ARG A 130 -16.45 0.66 3.06
CA ARG A 130 -15.46 -0.30 3.58
C ARG A 130 -15.74 -1.68 2.98
N PRO A 131 -14.78 -2.29 2.27
CA PRO A 131 -14.86 -3.71 1.96
C PRO A 131 -14.62 -4.50 3.26
N ASN A 132 -15.26 -5.67 3.39
CA ASN A 132 -15.45 -6.45 4.63
C ASN A 132 -16.59 -5.91 5.51
N LEU A 133 -17.77 -6.51 5.34
CA LEU A 133 -18.74 -6.60 6.42
C LEU A 133 -18.53 -7.96 7.09
N GLY A 134 -18.98 -8.10 8.34
CA GLY A 134 -19.24 -9.42 8.90
C GLY A 134 -20.15 -10.24 7.97
N PRO A 135 -20.44 -11.52 8.30
CA PRO A 135 -21.36 -12.31 7.48
C PRO A 135 -22.63 -11.49 7.18
N PRO A 136 -23.15 -11.54 5.93
CA PRO A 136 -24.34 -10.78 5.59
C PRO A 136 -25.44 -11.09 6.59
N SER A 137 -26.28 -10.11 6.87
CA SER A 137 -27.50 -10.34 7.65
C SER A 137 -28.28 -11.44 6.95
N GLN A 138 -28.39 -12.59 7.63
CA GLN A 138 -29.19 -13.70 7.11
C GLN A 138 -30.66 -13.29 7.25
N LYS A 139 -31.30 -12.95 6.14
CA LYS A 139 -32.75 -12.76 6.12
C LYS A 139 -33.41 -14.08 5.73
N PHE A 140 -34.15 -14.65 6.67
CA PHE A 140 -35.06 -15.75 6.37
C PHE A 140 -36.31 -15.16 5.72
N VAL A 141 -36.57 -15.52 4.46
CA VAL A 141 -37.78 -15.14 3.73
C VAL A 141 -38.62 -16.40 3.58
N GLY A 142 -39.85 -16.35 4.06
CA GLY A 142 -40.74 -17.52 4.06
C GLY A 142 -42.14 -17.18 4.58
N ASP A 143 -43.08 -18.08 4.33
CA ASP A 143 -44.43 -18.02 4.89
C ASP A 143 -44.56 -19.02 6.03
N TRP A 144 -44.76 -18.49 7.24
CA TRP A 144 -44.92 -19.29 8.45
C TRP A 144 -46.10 -20.27 8.37
N LYS A 145 -47.09 -20.01 7.50
CA LYS A 145 -48.24 -20.90 7.28
C LYS A 145 -47.91 -22.09 6.38
N THR A 146 -46.89 -21.99 5.55
CA THR A 146 -46.49 -23.05 4.59
C THR A 146 -45.23 -23.80 5.00
N GLY A 147 -44.53 -23.35 6.05
CA GLY A 147 -43.32 -23.99 6.55
C GLY A 147 -42.12 -23.89 5.60
N SER A 148 -42.22 -23.10 4.54
CA SER A 148 -41.16 -22.93 3.54
C SER A 148 -40.36 -21.66 3.84
N TRP A 149 -39.08 -21.84 4.14
CA TRP A 149 -38.13 -20.76 4.42
C TRP A 149 -36.94 -20.88 3.47
N VAL A 150 -36.53 -19.75 2.90
CA VAL A 150 -35.30 -19.64 2.12
C VAL A 150 -34.41 -18.61 2.80
N SER A 151 -33.16 -19.00 3.09
CA SER A 151 -32.13 -18.05 3.51
C SER A 151 -31.70 -17.25 2.28
N VAL A 152 -31.90 -15.94 2.31
CA VAL A 152 -31.49 -15.04 1.22
C VAL A 152 -30.21 -14.31 1.65
N LEU A 153 -29.13 -14.53 0.91
CA LEU A 153 -27.84 -13.85 1.08
C LEU A 153 -27.81 -12.56 0.25
N ASN A 154 -28.65 -11.59 0.60
CA ASN A 154 -28.47 -10.23 0.13
C ASN A 154 -27.94 -9.43 1.31
N ASP A 155 -26.92 -8.59 1.10
CA ASP A 155 -26.67 -7.56 2.10
C ASP A 155 -27.87 -6.60 2.11
N GLU A 156 -28.00 -5.81 3.17
CA GLU A 156 -29.07 -4.82 3.31
C GLU A 156 -29.11 -3.76 2.19
N PHE A 157 -28.13 -3.79 1.28
CA PHE A 157 -27.95 -2.86 0.17
C PHE A 157 -28.17 -3.49 -1.21
N GLY A 158 -28.43 -4.81 -1.28
CA GLY A 158 -28.66 -5.53 -2.54
C GLY A 158 -27.42 -5.81 -3.38
N ASP A 159 -26.21 -5.74 -2.80
CA ASP A 159 -24.97 -5.97 -3.55
C ASP A 159 -24.63 -7.46 -3.72
N THR A 160 -23.91 -7.77 -4.81
CA THR A 160 -23.32 -9.10 -5.01
C THR A 160 -22.23 -9.34 -3.97
N ILE A 161 -22.49 -10.28 -3.07
CA ILE A 161 -21.53 -10.72 -2.08
C ILE A 161 -20.64 -11.79 -2.70
N VAL A 162 -19.33 -11.56 -2.69
CA VAL A 162 -18.36 -12.56 -3.18
C VAL A 162 -17.89 -13.37 -1.98
N LYS A 163 -18.06 -14.70 -2.03
CA LYS A 163 -17.36 -15.59 -1.11
C LYS A 163 -15.88 -15.58 -1.47
N ASN A 164 -15.03 -15.23 -0.52
CA ASN A 164 -13.62 -15.53 -0.66
C ASN A 164 -13.40 -17.05 -0.60
N ALA A 165 -12.23 -17.55 -0.98
CA ALA A 165 -11.94 -18.99 -1.02
C ALA A 165 -12.06 -19.70 0.35
N ARG A 166 -12.25 -18.96 1.44
CA ARG A 166 -12.43 -19.46 2.81
C ARG A 166 -13.89 -19.43 3.28
N GLY A 167 -14.82 -19.00 2.41
CA GLY A 167 -16.23 -18.92 2.71
C GLY A 167 -16.67 -17.63 3.43
N SER A 168 -15.76 -16.70 3.71
CA SER A 168 -16.10 -15.37 4.24
C SER A 168 -16.62 -14.47 3.13
N TYR A 169 -17.38 -13.45 3.51
CA TYR A 169 -18.13 -12.60 2.59
C TYR A 169 -17.47 -11.24 2.45
N THR A 170 -17.16 -10.84 1.21
CA THR A 170 -16.69 -9.48 0.92
C THR A 170 -17.72 -8.71 0.10
N ARG A 171 -17.93 -7.46 0.50
CA ARG A 171 -18.71 -6.49 -0.27
C ARG A 171 -17.77 -5.76 -1.21
N LYS A 172 -18.08 -5.81 -2.50
CA LYS A 172 -17.34 -5.05 -3.51
C LYS A 172 -17.43 -3.55 -3.20
N ALA A 173 -16.29 -2.87 -3.25
CA ALA A 173 -16.19 -1.43 -3.11
C ALA A 173 -15.71 -0.80 -4.42
N TYR A 174 -16.09 0.44 -4.66
CA TYR A 174 -15.76 1.21 -5.85
C TYR A 174 -14.97 2.45 -5.47
N ILE A 175 -14.02 2.83 -6.32
CA ILE A 175 -13.27 4.08 -6.17
C ILE A 175 -14.21 5.24 -6.54
N THR A 176 -14.48 6.14 -5.59
CA THR A 176 -15.32 7.34 -5.78
C THR A 176 -14.51 8.61 -5.92
N TYR A 177 -13.26 8.57 -5.48
CA TYR A 177 -12.31 9.67 -5.58
C TYR A 177 -10.97 9.12 -6.00
N ASN A 178 -10.35 9.75 -6.99
CA ASN A 178 -8.99 9.46 -7.43
C ASN A 178 -8.39 10.75 -8.01
N LYS A 179 -7.50 11.40 -7.25
CA LYS A 179 -6.85 12.64 -7.66
C LYS A 179 -5.37 12.54 -7.36
N THR A 180 -4.56 12.98 -8.32
CA THR A 180 -3.13 13.16 -8.14
C THR A 180 -2.79 14.64 -8.17
N ILE A 181 -1.88 15.04 -7.29
CA ILE A 181 -1.26 16.37 -7.31
C ILE A 181 0.27 16.21 -7.38
N GLU A 182 0.93 17.19 -7.98
CA GLU A 182 2.38 17.32 -7.92
C GLU A 182 2.78 17.97 -6.58
N LEU A 183 3.89 17.51 -6.02
CA LEU A 183 4.49 18.05 -4.82
C LEU A 183 5.94 18.46 -5.10
N THR A 184 6.50 19.25 -4.20
CA THR A 184 7.89 19.73 -4.32
C THR A 184 8.87 18.80 -3.62
N GLN A 185 10.16 18.91 -3.94
CA GLN A 185 11.23 18.23 -3.18
C GLN A 185 11.18 18.59 -1.69
N LYS A 186 10.86 19.85 -1.37
CA LYS A 186 10.68 20.29 0.02
C LYS A 186 9.56 19.53 0.72
N ASP A 187 8.46 19.22 0.04
CA ASP A 187 7.34 18.48 0.64
C ASP A 187 7.73 17.03 0.98
N TRP A 188 8.53 16.42 0.12
CA TRP A 188 9.12 15.10 0.40
C TRP A 188 10.05 15.14 1.60
N ASP A 189 10.96 16.12 1.64
CA ASP A 189 11.93 16.26 2.73
C ASP A 189 11.25 16.57 4.07
N ASP A 190 10.21 17.40 4.06
CA ASP A 190 9.37 17.70 5.22
C ASP A 190 8.68 16.42 5.73
N PHE A 191 8.17 15.57 4.83
CA PHE A 191 7.55 14.29 5.20
C PHE A 191 8.55 13.30 5.80
N GLU A 192 9.72 13.15 5.19
CA GLU A 192 10.83 12.33 5.71
C GLU A 192 11.28 12.79 7.10
N ALA A 193 11.32 14.11 7.34
CA ALA A 193 11.64 14.66 8.64
C ALA A 193 10.63 14.23 9.73
N LEU A 194 9.33 14.18 9.40
CA LEU A 194 8.29 13.69 10.31
C LEU A 194 8.45 12.20 10.61
N LEU A 195 8.78 11.39 9.61
CA LEU A 195 9.07 9.96 9.82
C LEU A 195 10.32 9.73 10.68
N LYS A 196 11.33 10.59 10.53
CA LYS A 196 12.53 10.57 11.37
C LYS A 196 12.20 10.95 12.82
N GLU A 197 11.37 11.97 13.02
CA GLU A 197 10.95 12.45 14.35
C GLU A 197 10.24 11.36 15.16
N CYS A 198 9.36 10.56 14.53
CA CYS A 198 8.68 9.45 15.19
C CYS A 198 9.51 8.16 15.26
N ASN A 199 10.76 8.18 14.80
CA ASN A 199 11.62 7.01 14.72
C ASN A 199 10.97 5.83 13.95
N TYR A 200 10.27 6.14 12.85
CA TYR A 200 9.40 5.23 12.11
C TYR A 200 9.99 3.84 11.85
N TRP A 201 11.24 3.79 11.38
CA TRP A 201 11.95 2.54 11.04
C TRP A 201 12.23 1.62 12.23
N ASN A 202 12.06 2.11 13.45
CA ASN A 202 12.25 1.34 14.68
C ASN A 202 10.95 1.09 15.45
N MET A 203 9.82 1.64 14.99
CA MET A 203 8.51 1.38 15.59
C MET A 203 8.10 -0.08 15.41
N THR A 204 7.30 -0.61 16.34
CA THR A 204 6.69 -1.93 16.21
C THR A 204 5.73 -1.92 15.00
N PRO A 205 5.85 -2.87 14.05
CA PRO A 205 5.06 -2.82 12.81
C PRO A 205 3.55 -2.92 13.01
N PHE A 206 3.12 -3.65 14.05
CA PHE A 206 1.71 -3.92 14.26
C PHE A 206 1.38 -3.86 15.74
N ASP A 207 0.48 -2.94 16.08
CA ASP A 207 -0.17 -2.90 17.39
C ASP A 207 -1.38 -3.85 17.41
N THR A 208 -1.39 -4.77 18.36
CA THR A 208 -2.44 -5.78 18.56
C THR A 208 -3.59 -5.31 19.46
N GLU A 209 -3.44 -4.17 20.13
CA GLU A 209 -4.46 -3.67 21.06
C GLU A 209 -5.65 -3.06 20.29
N GLU A 210 -6.63 -3.90 19.96
CA GLU A 210 -7.86 -3.43 19.31
C GLU A 210 -8.64 -2.49 20.23
N GLN A 211 -8.84 -1.26 19.77
CA GLN A 211 -9.69 -0.28 20.44
C GLN A 211 -10.92 -0.01 19.57
N LEU A 212 -12.09 -0.45 20.05
CA LEU A 212 -13.36 -0.30 19.35
C LEU A 212 -13.65 1.17 19.02
N GLY A 213 -14.08 1.43 17.78
CA GLY A 213 -14.50 2.75 17.33
C GLY A 213 -13.37 3.70 16.90
N ASN A 214 -12.11 3.27 17.01
CA ASN A 214 -10.97 4.10 16.64
C ASN A 214 -10.62 3.98 15.15
N ASP A 215 -10.01 5.05 14.64
CA ASP A 215 -9.45 5.06 13.31
C ASP A 215 -8.16 4.24 13.28
N ARG A 216 -7.98 3.44 12.25
CA ARG A 216 -6.74 2.71 12.03
C ARG A 216 -5.89 3.38 10.97
N TRP A 217 -4.66 3.60 11.35
CA TRP A 217 -3.64 4.24 10.55
C TRP A 217 -2.62 3.18 10.19
N LEU A 218 -2.46 2.92 8.90
CA LEU A 218 -1.40 2.07 8.37
C LEU A 218 -0.52 2.91 7.47
N MET A 219 0.75 3.05 7.82
CA MET A 219 1.76 3.72 7.01
C MET A 219 2.75 2.68 6.51
N GLU A 220 2.88 2.54 5.19
CA GLU A 220 3.86 1.68 4.52
C GLU A 220 4.93 2.53 3.85
N ALA A 221 6.17 2.08 3.93
CA ALA A 221 7.34 2.67 3.29
C ALA A 221 7.98 1.63 2.38
N HIS A 222 8.08 1.96 1.10
CA HIS A 222 8.60 1.12 0.04
C HIS A 222 9.70 1.87 -0.67
N LEU A 223 10.95 1.55 -0.34
CA LEU A 223 12.13 2.23 -0.87
C LEU A 223 13.04 1.23 -1.58
N LYS A 224 13.93 1.71 -2.45
CA LYS A 224 14.83 0.87 -3.25
C LYS A 224 15.42 -0.34 -2.54
N ASN A 225 15.84 -0.13 -1.30
CA ASN A 225 16.56 -1.15 -0.52
C ASN A 225 15.81 -1.59 0.74
N LYS A 226 14.56 -1.19 0.98
CA LYS A 226 13.85 -1.60 2.20
C LYS A 226 12.33 -1.40 2.10
N TYR A 227 11.62 -2.25 2.81
CA TYR A 227 10.20 -2.12 3.06
C TYR A 227 9.96 -2.08 4.58
N TRP A 228 9.04 -1.24 5.04
CA TRP A 228 8.56 -1.22 6.42
C TRP A 228 7.10 -0.81 6.45
N PHE A 229 6.39 -1.18 7.52
CA PHE A 229 5.07 -0.64 7.77
C PHE A 229 4.83 -0.50 9.27
N VAL A 230 3.91 0.39 9.62
CA VAL A 230 3.46 0.61 10.98
C VAL A 230 1.95 0.77 10.98
N HIS A 231 1.28 -0.03 11.79
CA HIS A 231 -0.14 0.06 12.10
C HIS A 231 -0.34 0.59 13.52
N MET A 232 -1.20 1.60 13.67
CA MET A 232 -1.61 2.16 14.97
C MET A 232 -3.10 2.50 15.00
N TYR A 233 -3.70 2.40 16.17
CA TYR A 233 -5.01 2.95 16.47
C TYR A 233 -4.90 4.40 16.91
N SER A 234 -5.66 5.30 16.28
CA SER A 234 -5.80 6.73 16.64
C SER A 234 -4.48 7.36 17.14
N PRO A 235 -3.39 7.33 16.33
CA PRO A 235 -2.08 7.70 16.81
C PRO A 235 -2.02 9.16 17.26
N MET A 236 -1.06 9.46 18.13
CA MET A 236 -0.74 10.81 18.59
C MET A 236 0.70 11.21 18.23
N GLY A 237 1.04 12.49 18.41
CA GLY A 237 2.42 12.98 18.24
C GLY A 237 2.95 12.89 16.82
N ALA A 238 4.25 12.62 16.68
CA ALA A 238 4.97 12.71 15.40
C ALA A 238 4.45 11.74 14.32
N PHE A 239 4.01 10.53 14.70
CA PHE A 239 3.40 9.60 13.72
C PHE A 239 2.07 10.13 13.18
N LYS A 240 1.23 10.71 14.05
CA LYS A 240 0.00 11.39 13.63
C LYS A 240 0.32 12.56 12.70
N ASN A 241 1.34 13.34 13.03
CA ASN A 241 1.76 14.48 12.22
C ASN A 241 2.15 14.07 10.79
N ALA A 242 2.77 12.90 10.61
CA ALA A 242 3.10 12.36 9.29
C ALA A 242 1.84 12.04 8.45
N GLY A 243 0.84 11.34 9.02
CA GLY A 243 -0.41 11.09 8.28
C GLY A 243 -1.23 12.36 8.05
N ASP A 244 -1.30 13.26 9.04
CA ASP A 244 -1.94 14.57 8.91
C ASP A 244 -1.30 15.41 7.79
N PHE A 245 0.03 15.33 7.63
CA PHE A 245 0.74 16.01 6.56
C PHE A 245 0.20 15.59 5.18
N LEU A 246 0.08 14.28 4.94
CA LEU A 246 -0.45 13.75 3.67
C LEU A 246 -1.93 14.13 3.47
N ILE A 247 -2.75 14.06 4.52
CA ILE A 247 -4.15 14.50 4.48
C ILE A 247 -4.22 15.98 4.06
N ARG A 248 -3.47 16.87 4.71
CA ARG A 248 -3.48 18.30 4.36
C ARG A 248 -3.00 18.54 2.94
N LYS A 249 -1.91 17.88 2.53
CA LYS A 249 -1.35 18.03 1.18
C LYS A 249 -2.31 17.59 0.10
N SER A 250 -3.10 16.54 0.33
CA SER A 250 -4.10 16.08 -0.64
C SER A 250 -5.16 17.14 -1.01
N GLY A 251 -5.35 18.15 -0.16
CA GLY A 251 -6.39 19.16 -0.32
C GLY A 251 -7.81 18.64 -0.07
N ILE A 252 -7.95 17.48 0.58
CA ILE A 252 -9.23 16.90 0.94
C ILE A 252 -9.77 17.58 2.22
N THR A 253 -10.93 18.23 2.15
CA THR A 253 -11.38 19.19 3.18
C THR A 253 -12.66 18.82 3.95
N SER A 254 -13.42 17.78 3.57
CA SER A 254 -14.73 17.52 4.19
C SER A 254 -15.07 16.05 4.45
N GLU A 255 -15.31 15.70 5.71
CA GLU A 255 -16.12 14.54 6.08
C GLU A 255 -17.61 14.94 6.15
N PRO A 256 -18.58 14.07 5.78
CA PRO A 256 -18.45 12.63 5.54
C PRO A 256 -18.46 12.22 4.06
N MET A 257 -18.73 13.15 3.14
CA MET A 257 -18.78 12.87 1.70
C MET A 257 -17.84 13.81 0.96
N TYR A 258 -16.74 13.25 0.47
CA TYR A 258 -15.88 13.91 -0.50
C TYR A 258 -16.63 14.01 -1.82
N THR A 259 -17.56 14.96 -1.88
CA THR A 259 -18.14 15.40 -3.14
C THR A 259 -17.07 16.25 -3.83
N GLN A 260 -16.85 16.01 -5.13
CA GLN A 260 -16.05 16.91 -5.93
C GLN A 260 -16.80 18.25 -5.99
N GLU A 261 -16.12 19.37 -5.72
CA GLU A 261 -16.62 20.65 -6.23
C GLU A 261 -16.70 20.51 -7.76
N LYS A 262 -17.93 20.55 -8.29
CA LYS A 262 -18.12 20.70 -9.73
C LYS A 262 -17.49 22.03 -10.10
N LYS A 263 -16.35 21.98 -10.80
CA LYS A 263 -15.85 23.12 -11.57
C LYS A 263 -16.76 23.36 -12.76
#